data_AF-A0A6A5TBX3-F1
#
_entry.id   AF-A0A6A5TBX3-F1
#
_cell.length_a   1.000
_cell.length_b   1.000
_cell.length_c   1.000
_cell.angle_alpha   90.00
_cell.angle_beta   90.00
_cell.angle_gamma   90.00
#
_symmetry.space_group_name_H-M   'P 1'
#
loop_
_entity.id
_entity.type
_entity.pdbx_description
1 polymer ?
#
loop_
_entity_poly.entity_id
_entity_poly.type
_entity_poly.pdbx_seq_one_letter_code
_entity_poly.pdbx_strand_id
1 'polypeptide(L)'
;MSFLSFDNGTMGVYQKPMSSEELAARDEKSRHYLQVKTQRLAKCIDNPTIRDLYTDNYYITAVPDDVQFNMYLMHYEQIAHRSFTATPSLNTYDRIINRIMWYYGVDYNHSFNRFHEQVRYNILTMAFVWASDFEEQYCKPGAEDFVKKFVVAWLEGLVDSRHRETNDFTARDSFLDTWTSGSFDLITFNTNQINKMKAITRQLHELPFDNKLLKDPRHFLEDFRNNKLSKETLRTRGPQLALAWLVMHSKHAQTEQGEIDAENVAMWLEEDGMEIDDFPLEKVYWNSQVLDFLNMEIDPSLPDPKKVKPAKQTEESIRKAWLNPQDVFNKIFTKENVNGAGVNMIADLLAGMEI
;
A
#
# COMPACT_ATOMS: atom_id res chain seq x y z
N MET A 1 1.63 -34.43 -24.74
CA MET A 1 2.96 -34.17 -24.17
C MET A 1 3.05 -34.95 -22.88
N SER A 2 3.97 -35.91 -22.81
CA SER A 2 4.16 -36.81 -21.68
C SER A 2 4.94 -36.09 -20.59
N PHE A 3 4.41 -36.02 -19.37
CA PHE A 3 5.16 -35.57 -18.20
C PHE A 3 6.18 -36.65 -17.85
N LEU A 4 7.47 -36.35 -18.02
CA LEU A 4 8.56 -37.15 -17.48
C LEU A 4 8.59 -36.91 -15.96
N SER A 5 8.23 -37.92 -15.18
CA SER A 5 8.50 -37.94 -13.74
C SER A 5 10.00 -38.11 -13.55
N PHE A 6 10.68 -37.04 -13.16
CA PHE A 6 12.05 -37.14 -12.68
C PHE A 6 12.03 -37.74 -11.27
N ASP A 7 12.33 -39.03 -11.16
CA ASP A 7 12.76 -39.67 -9.92
C ASP A 7 14.15 -39.10 -9.55
N ASN A 8 14.15 -37.91 -8.95
CA ASN A 8 15.35 -37.37 -8.32
C ASN A 8 15.58 -38.16 -7.04
N GLY A 9 16.29 -39.27 -7.14
CA GLY A 9 16.88 -39.99 -6.02
C GLY A 9 17.92 -39.12 -5.32
N THR A 10 17.47 -38.10 -4.59
CA THR A 10 18.30 -37.40 -3.61
C THR A 10 18.63 -38.42 -2.54
N MET A 11 19.90 -38.85 -2.49
CA MET A 11 20.43 -39.60 -1.36
C MET A 11 20.11 -38.79 -0.10
N GLY A 12 19.12 -39.25 0.66
CA GLY A 12 18.68 -38.59 1.88
C GLY A 12 19.85 -38.49 2.82
N VAL A 13 20.40 -37.28 2.96
CA VAL A 13 21.43 -37.01 3.96
C VAL A 13 20.77 -37.27 5.30
N TYR A 14 21.16 -38.37 5.97
CA TYR A 14 20.65 -38.70 7.29
C TYR A 14 21.06 -37.58 8.25
N GLN A 15 20.14 -36.66 8.51
CA GLN A 15 20.35 -35.65 9.53
C GLN A 15 20.15 -36.29 10.90
N LYS A 16 21.15 -36.13 11.77
CA LYS A 16 21.06 -36.53 13.16
C LYS A 16 19.84 -35.84 13.80
N PRO A 17 18.97 -36.56 14.54
CA PRO A 17 17.88 -35.92 15.29
C PRO A 17 18.43 -34.85 16.23
N MET A 18 17.78 -33.68 16.25
CA MET A 18 18.10 -32.61 17.20
C MET A 18 17.64 -33.04 18.60
N SER A 19 18.42 -32.67 19.62
CA SER A 19 18.03 -32.80 21.03
C SER A 19 16.95 -31.78 21.39
N SER A 20 16.20 -32.03 22.46
CA SER A 20 15.18 -31.08 22.95
C SER A 20 15.75 -29.70 23.28
N GLU A 21 17.00 -29.62 23.73
CA GLU A 21 17.69 -28.35 23.99
C GLU A 21 18.00 -27.59 22.68
N GLU A 22 18.48 -28.29 21.64
CA GLU A 22 18.71 -27.70 20.31
C GLU A 22 17.42 -27.21 19.67
N LEU A 23 16.32 -27.95 19.84
CA LEU A 23 14.99 -27.57 19.37
C LEU A 23 14.46 -26.31 20.06
N ALA A 24 14.57 -26.26 21.39
CA ALA A 24 14.16 -25.09 22.17
C ALA A 24 14.95 -23.83 21.78
N ALA A 25 16.28 -23.96 21.64
CA ALA A 25 17.13 -22.86 21.21
C ALA A 25 16.78 -22.36 19.78
N ARG A 26 16.43 -23.28 18.87
CA ARG A 26 16.03 -22.93 17.50
C ARG A 26 14.65 -22.27 17.46
N ASP A 27 13.70 -22.69 18.29
CA ASP A 27 12.39 -22.03 18.46
C ASP A 27 12.56 -20.61 18.99
N GLU A 28 13.36 -20.40 20.04
CA GLU A 28 13.65 -19.07 20.60
C GLU A 28 14.25 -18.14 19.54
N LYS A 29 15.26 -18.64 18.80
CA LYS A 29 15.86 -17.90 17.67
C LYS A 29 14.83 -17.54 16.61
N SER A 30 13.99 -18.48 16.22
CA SER A 30 12.97 -18.29 15.18
C SER A 30 11.95 -17.23 15.59
N ARG A 31 11.48 -17.23 16.85
CA ARG A 31 10.57 -16.22 17.39
C ARG A 31 11.21 -14.83 17.41
N HIS A 32 12.46 -14.75 17.86
CA HIS A 32 13.20 -13.50 17.87
C HIS A 32 13.35 -12.93 16.45
N TYR A 33 13.80 -13.75 15.50
CA TYR A 33 13.99 -13.30 14.11
C TYR A 33 12.67 -12.99 13.42
N LEU A 34 11.59 -13.71 13.71
CA LEU A 34 10.25 -13.39 13.22
C LEU A 34 9.83 -12.01 13.69
N GLN A 35 10.02 -11.71 14.97
CA GLN A 35 9.72 -10.40 15.53
C GLN A 35 10.57 -9.30 14.90
N VAL A 36 11.86 -9.54 14.62
CA VAL A 36 12.73 -8.56 13.97
C VAL A 36 12.29 -8.33 12.51
N LYS A 37 12.13 -9.41 11.75
CA LYS A 37 11.85 -9.35 10.31
C LYS A 37 10.46 -8.82 9.99
N THR A 38 9.47 -8.95 10.88
CA THR A 38 8.09 -8.44 10.65
C THR A 38 7.84 -7.00 11.11
N GLN A 39 8.80 -6.35 11.79
CA GLN A 39 8.62 -5.01 12.37
C GLN A 39 8.19 -3.91 11.41
N ARG A 40 8.48 -4.07 10.12
CA ARG A 40 8.23 -3.07 9.07
C ARG A 40 7.06 -3.42 8.16
N LEU A 41 6.41 -4.56 8.36
CA LEU A 41 5.25 -4.91 7.55
C LEU A 41 4.13 -3.89 7.76
N ALA A 42 3.43 -3.57 6.68
CA ALA A 42 2.24 -2.74 6.74
C ALA A 42 1.17 -3.39 7.63
N LYS A 43 0.39 -2.57 8.34
CA LYS A 43 -0.69 -3.05 9.23
C LYS A 43 -1.79 -3.87 8.55
N CYS A 44 -1.90 -3.77 7.23
CA CYS A 44 -2.86 -4.55 6.44
C CYS A 44 -2.34 -5.95 6.08
N ILE A 45 -1.07 -6.23 6.36
CA ILE A 45 -0.49 -7.55 6.21
C ILE A 45 -0.61 -8.24 7.57
N ASP A 46 -1.35 -9.34 7.62
CA ASP A 46 -1.47 -10.14 8.82
C ASP A 46 -0.09 -10.63 9.24
N ASN A 47 0.31 -10.38 10.48
CA ASN A 47 1.62 -10.84 10.93
C ASN A 47 1.59 -12.36 11.16
N PRO A 48 2.49 -13.14 10.52
CA PRO A 48 2.55 -14.56 10.78
C PRO A 48 2.91 -14.81 12.24
N THR A 49 2.23 -15.76 12.86
CA THR A 49 2.69 -16.38 14.08
C THR A 49 3.79 -17.40 13.74
N ILE A 50 4.59 -17.77 14.74
CA ILE A 50 5.59 -18.82 14.53
C ILE A 50 4.94 -20.16 14.18
N ARG A 51 3.72 -20.42 14.68
CA ARG A 51 2.96 -21.65 14.40
C ARG A 51 2.60 -21.73 12.92
N ASP A 52 2.22 -20.62 12.30
CA ASP A 52 1.89 -20.58 10.87
C ASP A 52 3.08 -20.98 9.99
N LEU A 53 4.30 -20.66 10.46
CA LEU A 53 5.55 -21.03 9.78
C LEU A 53 5.99 -22.47 10.08
N TYR A 54 5.60 -23.04 11.22
CA TYR A 54 5.86 -24.44 11.58
C TYR A 54 5.01 -25.42 10.78
N THR A 55 3.81 -25.01 10.39
CA THR A 55 2.90 -25.83 9.59
C THR A 55 3.07 -25.61 8.09
N ASP A 56 3.90 -24.64 7.66
CA ASP A 56 4.10 -24.23 6.25
C ASP A 56 2.79 -23.86 5.53
N ASN A 57 1.78 -23.43 6.30
CA ASN A 57 0.45 -23.08 5.80
C ASN A 57 0.23 -21.56 5.73
N TYR A 58 1.27 -20.77 5.97
CA TYR A 58 1.16 -19.32 5.96
C TYR A 58 1.14 -18.78 4.53
N TYR A 59 0.00 -18.24 4.13
CA TYR A 59 -0.23 -17.67 2.80
C TYR A 59 -0.89 -16.30 2.93
N ILE A 60 -0.34 -15.29 2.23
CA ILE A 60 -0.88 -13.93 2.28
C ILE A 60 -1.64 -13.67 0.98
N THR A 61 -2.95 -13.57 1.09
CA THR A 61 -3.85 -13.42 -0.05
C THR A 61 -3.63 -12.11 -0.80
N ALA A 62 -3.37 -11.00 -0.11
CA ALA A 62 -3.05 -9.71 -0.73
C ALA A 62 -1.69 -9.63 -1.46
N VAL A 63 -0.90 -10.71 -1.50
CA VAL A 63 0.45 -10.78 -2.08
C VAL A 63 0.48 -11.82 -3.23
N PRO A 64 1.16 -11.56 -4.36
CA PRO A 64 1.31 -12.55 -5.43
C PRO A 64 2.12 -13.78 -5.01
N ASP A 65 1.80 -14.94 -5.59
CA ASP A 65 2.43 -16.25 -5.32
C ASP A 65 3.95 -16.23 -5.37
N ASP A 66 4.54 -15.50 -6.33
CA ASP A 66 5.98 -15.49 -6.58
C ASP A 66 6.76 -14.52 -5.68
N VAL A 67 6.06 -13.75 -4.84
CA VAL A 67 6.66 -12.84 -3.84
C VAL A 67 6.05 -13.02 -2.46
N GLN A 68 5.57 -14.24 -2.15
CA GLN A 68 5.05 -14.63 -0.84
C GLN A 68 6.09 -14.48 0.29
N PHE A 69 5.67 -14.79 1.53
CA PHE A 69 6.44 -14.43 2.74
C PHE A 69 7.83 -15.07 2.81
N ASN A 70 7.99 -16.27 2.25
CA ASN A 70 9.30 -16.91 2.10
C ASN A 70 10.27 -16.03 1.27
N MET A 71 9.80 -15.39 0.20
CA MET A 71 10.59 -14.48 -0.63
C MET A 71 10.94 -13.19 0.12
N TYR A 72 10.02 -12.67 0.94
CA TYR A 72 10.31 -11.55 1.83
C TYR A 72 11.44 -11.89 2.82
N LEU A 73 11.36 -13.05 3.48
CA LEU A 73 12.39 -13.51 4.41
C LEU A 73 13.74 -13.73 3.72
N MET A 74 13.72 -14.33 2.52
CA MET A 74 14.92 -14.57 1.71
C MET A 74 15.64 -13.27 1.35
N HIS A 75 14.90 -12.20 1.08
CA HIS A 75 15.45 -10.91 0.66
C HIS A 75 15.57 -9.86 1.76
N TYR A 76 15.33 -10.24 3.02
CA TYR A 76 15.26 -9.30 4.14
C TYR A 76 16.52 -8.43 4.28
N GLU A 77 17.72 -9.02 4.17
CA GLU A 77 18.97 -8.25 4.31
C GLU A 77 19.13 -7.21 3.20
N GLN A 78 18.76 -7.53 1.95
CA GLN A 78 18.86 -6.56 0.86
C GLN A 78 17.84 -5.42 0.99
N ILE A 79 16.65 -5.72 1.53
CA ILE A 79 15.68 -4.70 1.90
C ILE A 79 16.24 -3.80 3.02
N ALA A 80 16.86 -4.40 4.05
CA ALA A 80 17.44 -3.68 5.17
C ALA A 80 18.65 -2.82 4.77
N HIS A 81 19.52 -3.30 3.88
CA HIS A 81 20.63 -2.51 3.31
C HIS A 81 20.14 -1.27 2.56
N ARG A 82 18.96 -1.33 1.94
CA ARG A 82 18.30 -0.17 1.31
C ARG A 82 17.58 0.73 2.30
N SER A 83 17.76 0.52 3.60
CA SER A 83 17.01 1.21 4.65
C SER A 83 15.50 1.16 4.40
N PHE A 84 15.00 0.01 3.91
CA PHE A 84 13.57 -0.23 3.66
C PHE A 84 12.95 0.81 2.70
N THR A 85 13.74 1.32 1.75
CA THR A 85 13.30 2.31 0.76
C THR A 85 13.34 1.73 -0.66
N ALA A 86 12.20 1.74 -1.34
CA ALA A 86 12.07 1.29 -2.71
C ALA A 86 12.69 2.32 -3.66
N THR A 87 13.39 1.85 -4.69
CA THR A 87 14.07 2.72 -5.66
C THR A 87 13.86 2.19 -7.08
N PRO A 88 13.35 3.01 -8.03
CA PRO A 88 13.16 2.56 -9.41
C PRO A 88 14.45 1.98 -9.98
N SER A 89 14.38 0.77 -10.53
CA SER A 89 15.51 0.07 -11.14
C SER A 89 15.02 -0.86 -12.23
N LEU A 90 15.75 -0.89 -13.36
CA LEU A 90 15.51 -1.82 -14.46
C LEU A 90 16.16 -3.19 -14.22
N ASN A 91 17.02 -3.32 -13.20
CA ASN A 91 17.63 -4.59 -12.85
C ASN A 91 16.57 -5.56 -12.32
N THR A 92 16.48 -6.76 -12.91
CA THR A 92 15.48 -7.78 -12.55
C THR A 92 15.48 -8.13 -11.06
N TYR A 93 16.65 -8.23 -10.44
CA TYR A 93 16.77 -8.53 -9.01
C TYR A 93 16.22 -7.38 -8.16
N ASP A 94 16.55 -6.14 -8.50
CA ASP A 94 16.04 -4.96 -7.80
C ASP A 94 14.52 -4.82 -7.95
N ARG A 95 13.96 -5.21 -9.11
CA ARG A 95 12.51 -5.23 -9.36
C ARG A 95 11.79 -6.19 -8.41
N ILE A 96 12.35 -7.38 -8.15
CA ILE A 96 11.77 -8.32 -7.18
C ILE A 96 11.77 -7.70 -5.78
N ILE A 97 12.89 -7.13 -5.34
CA ILE A 97 12.99 -6.49 -4.01
C ILE A 97 12.00 -5.32 -3.90
N ASN A 98 11.90 -4.48 -4.93
CA ASN A 98 10.93 -3.39 -4.97
C ASN A 98 9.49 -3.92 -4.90
N ARG A 99 9.16 -4.95 -5.69
CA ARG A 99 7.83 -5.57 -5.69
C ARG A 99 7.47 -6.08 -4.29
N ILE A 100 8.39 -6.77 -3.62
CA ILE A 100 8.25 -7.16 -2.21
C ILE A 100 7.99 -5.94 -1.31
N MET A 101 8.81 -4.89 -1.41
CA MET A 101 8.63 -3.69 -0.58
C MET A 101 7.25 -3.01 -0.77
N TRP A 102 6.74 -2.97 -2.01
CA TRP A 102 5.44 -2.40 -2.35
C TRP A 102 4.26 -3.22 -1.81
N TYR A 103 4.26 -4.54 -2.06
CA TYR A 103 3.19 -5.44 -1.63
C TYR A 103 3.12 -5.57 -0.11
N TYR A 104 4.27 -5.66 0.57
CA TYR A 104 4.32 -5.71 2.03
C TYR A 104 4.21 -4.35 2.70
N GLY A 105 4.19 -3.26 1.92
CA GLY A 105 4.15 -1.88 2.41
C GLY A 105 5.29 -1.53 3.37
N VAL A 106 6.46 -2.08 3.10
CA VAL A 106 7.70 -1.91 3.90
C VAL A 106 8.24 -0.49 3.78
N ASP A 107 8.11 0.09 2.58
CA ASP A 107 8.37 1.51 2.35
C ASP A 107 7.10 2.31 2.60
N TYR A 108 7.17 3.24 3.56
CA TYR A 108 6.02 4.07 3.93
C TYR A 108 5.63 5.07 2.83
N ASN A 109 6.58 5.45 1.96
CA ASN A 109 6.35 6.36 0.85
C ASN A 109 5.92 5.62 -0.43
N HIS A 110 6.15 4.31 -0.51
CA HIS A 110 5.88 3.46 -1.68
C HIS A 110 5.10 2.21 -1.26
N SER A 111 3.77 2.32 -1.26
CA SER A 111 2.89 1.21 -0.92
C SER A 111 1.53 1.38 -1.59
N PHE A 112 0.81 0.28 -1.77
CA PHE A 112 -0.61 0.29 -2.14
C PHE A 112 -1.54 0.41 -0.91
N ASN A 113 -0.99 0.44 0.30
CA ASN A 113 -1.76 0.40 1.52
C ASN A 113 -2.60 1.68 1.74
N ARG A 114 -3.93 1.51 1.79
CA ARG A 114 -4.92 2.57 2.09
C ARG A 114 -4.75 3.25 3.45
N PHE A 115 -4.03 2.64 4.40
CA PHE A 115 -3.81 3.21 5.73
C PHE A 115 -2.64 4.19 5.79
N HIS A 116 -1.73 4.18 4.81
CA HIS A 116 -0.58 5.08 4.78
C HIS A 116 -1.01 6.50 4.34
N GLU A 117 -0.62 7.52 5.12
CA GLU A 117 -1.01 8.91 4.86
C GLU A 117 -0.43 9.44 3.55
N GLN A 118 0.83 9.10 3.24
CA GLN A 118 1.49 9.46 1.98
C GLN A 118 0.67 9.00 0.76
N VAL A 119 0.24 7.72 0.79
CA VAL A 119 -0.54 7.09 -0.27
C VAL A 119 -1.89 7.78 -0.42
N ARG A 120 -2.64 7.96 0.68
CA ARG A 120 -3.94 8.64 0.63
C ARG A 120 -3.87 10.05 0.06
N TYR A 121 -2.85 10.84 0.42
CA TYR A 121 -2.69 12.19 -0.11
C TYR A 121 -2.25 12.23 -1.56
N ASN A 122 -1.44 11.26 -2.01
CA ASN A 122 -1.18 11.08 -3.44
C ASN A 122 -2.48 10.74 -4.18
N ILE A 123 -3.24 9.74 -3.74
CA ILE A 123 -4.50 9.33 -4.37
C ILE A 123 -5.52 10.46 -4.43
N LEU A 124 -5.67 11.23 -3.35
CA LEU A 124 -6.55 12.40 -3.31
C LEU A 124 -6.18 13.42 -4.40
N THR A 125 -4.88 13.72 -4.52
CA THR A 125 -4.36 14.70 -5.47
C THR A 125 -4.47 14.16 -6.90
N MET A 126 -4.18 12.88 -7.11
CA MET A 126 -4.30 12.19 -8.39
C MET A 126 -5.73 12.11 -8.88
N ALA A 127 -6.71 11.86 -8.00
CA ALA A 127 -8.13 11.88 -8.37
C ALA A 127 -8.57 13.27 -8.87
N PHE A 128 -8.11 14.34 -8.21
CA PHE A 128 -8.35 15.70 -8.70
C PHE A 128 -7.73 15.95 -10.08
N VAL A 129 -6.46 15.56 -10.28
CA VAL A 129 -5.73 15.77 -11.54
C VAL A 129 -6.29 14.92 -12.68
N TRP A 130 -6.74 13.70 -12.38
CA TRP A 130 -7.42 12.88 -13.38
C TRP A 130 -8.76 13.51 -13.76
N ALA A 131 -9.52 14.01 -12.79
CA ALA A 131 -10.73 14.77 -13.08
C ALA A 131 -10.44 16.09 -13.81
N SER A 132 -9.23 16.65 -13.78
CA SER A 132 -8.90 17.85 -14.58
C SER A 132 -8.49 17.54 -16.01
N ASP A 133 -8.57 16.28 -16.44
CA ASP A 133 -8.05 15.82 -17.73
C ASP A 133 -6.56 16.16 -17.90
N PHE A 134 -5.79 16.07 -16.80
CA PHE A 134 -4.35 16.28 -16.77
C PHE A 134 -3.91 17.65 -17.32
N GLU A 135 -4.72 18.69 -17.10
CA GLU A 135 -4.36 20.07 -17.46
C GLU A 135 -2.95 20.43 -16.92
N GLU A 136 -2.07 20.94 -17.80
CA GLU A 136 -0.63 21.16 -17.52
C GLU A 136 -0.35 22.06 -16.30
N GLN A 137 -1.31 22.88 -15.90
CA GLN A 137 -1.18 23.67 -14.69
C GLN A 137 -1.11 22.80 -13.42
N TYR A 138 -1.77 21.64 -13.41
CA TYR A 138 -1.92 20.79 -12.23
C TYR A 138 -0.95 19.61 -12.14
N CYS A 139 -0.28 19.22 -13.23
CA CYS A 139 0.68 18.12 -13.23
C CYS A 139 1.80 18.30 -14.26
N LYS A 140 2.90 17.54 -14.11
CA LYS A 140 3.99 17.53 -15.10
C LYS A 140 3.51 16.89 -16.42
N PRO A 141 3.98 17.37 -17.59
CA PRO A 141 3.69 16.73 -18.88
C PRO A 141 4.10 15.25 -18.88
N GLY A 142 3.24 14.38 -19.37
CA GLY A 142 3.47 12.93 -19.43
C GLY A 142 3.17 12.15 -18.15
N ALA A 143 2.75 12.80 -17.05
CA ALA A 143 2.41 12.13 -15.79
C ALA A 143 1.11 11.30 -15.85
N GLU A 144 0.34 11.41 -16.93
CA GLU A 144 -0.98 10.80 -17.08
C GLU A 144 -0.99 9.28 -16.87
N ASP A 145 -0.17 8.53 -17.60
CA ASP A 145 -0.13 7.06 -17.50
C ASP A 145 0.27 6.62 -16.08
N PHE A 146 1.28 7.27 -15.51
CA PHE A 146 1.76 7.02 -14.15
C PHE A 146 0.64 7.19 -13.12
N VAL A 147 -0.07 8.32 -13.18
CA VAL A 147 -1.16 8.65 -12.26
C VAL A 147 -2.33 7.67 -12.42
N LYS A 148 -2.77 7.42 -13.65
CA LYS A 148 -3.88 6.49 -13.92
C LYS A 148 -3.57 5.09 -13.40
N LYS A 149 -2.40 4.55 -13.73
CA LYS A 149 -1.98 3.23 -13.28
C LYS A 149 -1.87 3.13 -11.76
N PHE A 150 -1.35 4.17 -11.09
CA PHE A 150 -1.27 4.15 -9.63
C PHE A 150 -2.65 4.15 -8.97
N VAL A 151 -3.58 4.97 -9.47
CA VAL A 151 -4.95 5.02 -8.94
C VAL A 151 -5.66 3.68 -9.15
N VAL A 152 -5.53 3.06 -10.34
CA VAL A 152 -6.13 1.74 -10.60
C VAL A 152 -5.49 0.65 -9.74
N ALA A 153 -4.16 0.64 -9.60
CA ALA A 153 -3.44 -0.28 -8.72
C ALA A 153 -3.86 -0.14 -7.24
N TRP A 154 -4.09 1.09 -6.79
CA TRP A 154 -4.58 1.34 -5.44
C TRP A 154 -6.01 0.85 -5.25
N LEU A 155 -6.90 1.07 -6.23
CA LEU A 155 -8.27 0.55 -6.20
C LEU A 155 -8.30 -0.98 -6.17
N GLU A 156 -7.46 -1.66 -6.97
CA GLU A 156 -7.29 -3.12 -6.93
C GLU A 156 -6.86 -3.60 -5.54
N GLY A 157 -5.94 -2.88 -4.90
CA GLY A 157 -5.44 -3.23 -3.55
C GLY A 157 -6.36 -2.84 -2.39
N LEU A 158 -7.58 -2.35 -2.63
CA LEU A 158 -8.48 -1.91 -1.57
C LEU A 158 -9.19 -3.07 -0.84
N VAL A 159 -9.46 -4.17 -1.54
CA VAL A 159 -10.15 -5.36 -1.03
C VAL A 159 -9.27 -6.57 -1.28
N ASP A 160 -9.03 -7.35 -0.24
CA ASP A 160 -8.42 -8.67 -0.37
C ASP A 160 -9.52 -9.71 -0.46
N SER A 161 -9.63 -10.35 -1.64
CA SER A 161 -10.69 -11.34 -1.90
C SER A 161 -10.53 -12.62 -1.07
N ARG A 162 -9.40 -12.79 -0.34
CA ARG A 162 -9.04 -13.95 0.48
C ARG A 162 -9.06 -15.31 -0.22
N HIS A 163 -9.35 -15.35 -1.51
CA HIS A 163 -9.24 -16.52 -2.35
C HIS A 163 -8.08 -16.34 -3.32
N ARG A 164 -7.10 -17.26 -3.25
CA ARG A 164 -5.91 -17.28 -4.10
C ARG A 164 -6.25 -17.20 -5.59
N GLU A 165 -7.33 -17.84 -6.01
CA GLU A 165 -7.74 -17.94 -7.42
C GLU A 165 -8.41 -16.67 -7.96
N THR A 166 -8.93 -15.80 -7.09
CA THR A 166 -9.67 -14.60 -7.50
C THR A 166 -8.88 -13.31 -7.32
N ASN A 167 -7.73 -13.36 -6.64
CA ASN A 167 -6.89 -12.18 -6.49
C ASN A 167 -6.20 -11.84 -7.83
N ASP A 168 -6.58 -10.69 -8.38
CA ASP A 168 -5.91 -10.06 -9.51
C ASP A 168 -4.85 -9.08 -9.00
N PHE A 169 -3.66 -9.19 -9.58
CA PHE A 169 -2.50 -8.36 -9.29
C PHE A 169 -2.07 -7.53 -10.52
N THR A 170 -2.83 -7.61 -11.61
CA THR A 170 -2.47 -7.07 -12.92
C THR A 170 -2.28 -5.56 -12.88
N ALA A 171 -3.15 -4.82 -12.17
CA ALA A 171 -3.04 -3.37 -12.09
C ALA A 171 -1.83 -2.94 -11.25
N ARG A 172 -1.61 -3.57 -10.09
CA ARG A 172 -0.43 -3.31 -9.25
C ARG A 172 0.87 -3.61 -9.99
N ASP A 173 0.98 -4.75 -10.65
CA ASP A 173 2.18 -5.12 -11.41
C ASP A 173 2.39 -4.21 -12.63
N SER A 174 1.31 -3.86 -13.36
CA SER A 174 1.38 -2.89 -14.46
C SER A 174 1.84 -1.51 -14.01
N PHE A 175 1.44 -1.07 -12.81
CA PHE A 175 1.96 0.16 -12.21
C PHE A 175 3.44 0.03 -11.86
N LEU A 176 3.87 -1.06 -11.24
CA LEU A 176 5.28 -1.28 -10.89
C LEU A 176 6.18 -1.27 -12.13
N ASP A 177 5.72 -1.80 -13.26
CA ASP A 177 6.43 -1.74 -14.53
C ASP A 177 6.57 -0.30 -15.03
N THR A 178 5.51 0.51 -14.96
CA THR A 178 5.57 1.94 -15.30
C THR A 178 6.45 2.72 -14.33
N TRP A 179 6.40 2.46 -13.02
CA TRP A 179 7.21 3.16 -12.02
C TRP A 179 8.69 2.81 -12.13
N THR A 180 9.03 1.54 -12.35
CA THR A 180 10.44 1.09 -12.45
C THR A 180 11.14 1.57 -13.72
N SER A 181 10.40 1.71 -14.82
CA SER A 181 10.93 2.18 -16.11
C SER A 181 10.71 3.67 -16.39
N GLY A 182 9.84 4.33 -15.62
CA GLY A 182 9.43 5.70 -15.82
C GLY A 182 10.35 6.75 -15.20
N SER A 183 10.03 8.01 -15.50
CA SER A 183 10.72 9.19 -14.96
C SER A 183 10.05 9.77 -13.71
N PHE A 184 8.86 9.26 -13.36
CA PHE A 184 8.02 9.80 -12.30
C PHE A 184 8.06 8.94 -11.05
N ASP A 185 7.89 9.61 -9.93
CA ASP A 185 7.79 8.99 -8.61
C ASP A 185 6.61 9.58 -7.82
N LEU A 186 6.23 8.95 -6.71
CA LEU A 186 5.21 9.48 -5.81
C LEU A 186 5.68 10.74 -5.08
N ILE A 187 4.74 11.58 -4.67
CA ILE A 187 5.04 12.74 -3.83
C ILE A 187 5.38 12.23 -2.43
N THR A 188 6.61 12.45 -1.98
CA THR A 188 6.99 12.28 -0.57
C THR A 188 6.70 13.58 0.17
N PHE A 189 5.62 13.63 0.93
CA PHE A 189 5.29 14.77 1.78
C PHE A 189 6.16 14.79 3.03
N ASN A 190 6.74 15.94 3.37
CA ASN A 190 7.40 16.12 4.65
C ASN A 190 6.37 16.32 5.79
N THR A 191 6.82 16.29 7.05
CA THR A 191 5.95 16.40 8.23
C THR A 191 5.03 17.63 8.21
N ASN A 192 5.55 18.79 7.77
CA ASN A 192 4.76 20.02 7.70
C ASN A 192 3.67 19.93 6.62
N GLN A 193 4.00 19.33 5.47
CA GLN A 193 3.06 19.11 4.38
C GLN A 193 1.98 18.09 4.79
N ILE A 194 2.33 17.00 5.48
CA ILE A 194 1.37 16.04 6.04
C ILE A 194 0.40 16.75 7.00
N ASN A 195 0.91 17.55 7.94
CA ASN A 195 0.05 18.29 8.88
C ASN A 195 -0.87 19.28 8.15
N LYS A 196 -0.37 19.92 7.09
CA LYS A 196 -1.18 20.82 6.25
C LYS A 196 -2.27 20.05 5.50
N MET A 197 -1.95 18.89 4.90
CA MET A 197 -2.94 18.01 4.26
C MET A 197 -4.00 17.56 5.25
N LYS A 198 -3.63 17.15 6.48
CA LYS A 198 -4.59 16.81 7.56
C LYS A 198 -5.58 17.94 7.81
N ALA A 199 -5.08 19.15 8.02
CA ALA A 199 -5.91 20.33 8.26
C ALA A 199 -6.87 20.61 7.08
N ILE A 200 -6.36 20.56 5.85
CA ILE A 200 -7.16 20.74 4.63
C ILE A 200 -8.25 19.66 4.52
N THR A 201 -7.90 18.38 4.67
CA THR A 201 -8.88 17.29 4.57
C THR A 201 -9.98 17.38 5.63
N ARG A 202 -9.64 17.84 6.84
CA ARG A 202 -10.65 18.10 7.89
C ARG A 202 -11.60 19.22 7.47
N GLN A 203 -11.06 20.34 6.98
CA GLN A 203 -11.88 21.47 6.50
C GLN A 203 -12.79 21.06 5.34
N LEU A 204 -12.25 20.35 4.34
CA LEU A 204 -13.02 19.86 3.19
C LEU A 204 -14.14 18.89 3.60
N HIS A 205 -13.91 18.06 4.63
CA HIS A 205 -14.91 17.13 5.16
C HIS A 205 -16.03 17.84 5.94
N GLU A 206 -15.74 18.99 6.55
CA GLU A 206 -16.73 19.81 7.27
C GLU A 206 -17.64 20.61 6.32
N LEU A 207 -17.20 20.84 5.07
CA LEU A 207 -18.02 21.53 4.07
C LEU A 207 -19.26 20.68 3.71
N PRO A 208 -20.45 21.29 3.61
CA PRO A 208 -21.64 20.58 3.19
C PRO A 208 -21.44 20.01 1.78
N PHE A 209 -21.74 18.73 1.61
CA PHE A 209 -21.68 18.07 0.32
C PHE A 209 -22.97 18.35 -0.46
N ASP A 210 -22.86 18.90 -1.66
CA ASP A 210 -24.02 19.17 -2.51
C ASP A 210 -24.38 17.92 -3.32
N ASN A 211 -25.34 17.15 -2.80
CA ASN A 211 -25.88 15.95 -3.46
C ASN A 211 -26.49 16.23 -4.85
N LYS A 212 -26.73 17.51 -5.22
CA LYS A 212 -27.18 17.87 -6.57
C LYS A 212 -26.04 17.82 -7.58
N LEU A 213 -24.80 18.07 -7.14
CA LEU A 213 -23.62 18.01 -8.01
C LEU A 213 -23.25 16.57 -8.35
N LEU A 214 -23.32 15.68 -7.36
CA LEU A 214 -22.89 14.31 -7.52
C LEU A 214 -23.76 13.38 -6.67
N LYS A 215 -24.52 12.51 -7.32
CA LYS A 215 -25.40 11.55 -6.63
C LYS A 215 -24.62 10.47 -5.90
N ASP A 216 -23.51 10.04 -6.49
CA ASP A 216 -22.61 9.04 -5.95
C ASP A 216 -21.16 9.51 -6.11
N PRO A 217 -20.44 9.82 -5.01
CA PRO A 217 -19.06 10.27 -5.09
C PRO A 217 -18.12 9.34 -5.85
N ARG A 218 -18.45 8.04 -5.98
CA ARG A 218 -17.65 7.07 -6.74
C ARG A 218 -17.57 7.39 -8.24
N HIS A 219 -18.62 8.03 -8.79
CA HIS A 219 -18.66 8.41 -10.21
C HIS A 219 -17.95 9.74 -10.50
N PHE A 220 -17.31 10.40 -9.53
CA PHE A 220 -16.68 11.71 -9.71
C PHE A 220 -15.80 11.79 -10.98
N LEU A 221 -14.90 10.83 -11.18
CA LEU A 221 -13.99 10.80 -12.33
C LEU A 221 -14.75 10.61 -13.66
N GLU A 222 -15.76 9.76 -13.67
CA GLU A 222 -16.57 9.45 -14.86
C GLU A 222 -17.51 10.60 -15.22
N ASP A 223 -18.14 11.21 -14.22
CA ASP A 223 -19.08 12.32 -14.42
C ASP A 223 -18.37 13.55 -14.96
N PHE A 224 -17.12 13.81 -14.57
CA PHE A 224 -16.32 14.85 -15.19
C PHE A 224 -15.96 14.50 -16.64
N ARG A 225 -15.45 13.30 -16.90
CA ARG A 225 -15.10 12.83 -18.27
C ARG A 225 -16.28 12.85 -19.23
N ASN A 226 -17.48 12.64 -18.72
CA ASN A 226 -18.73 12.71 -19.47
C ASN A 226 -19.34 14.13 -19.54
N ASN A 227 -18.59 15.17 -19.16
CA ASN A 227 -19.00 16.58 -19.16
C ASN A 227 -20.27 16.87 -18.32
N LYS A 228 -20.58 16.05 -17.31
CA LYS A 228 -21.69 16.31 -16.37
C LYS A 228 -21.29 17.33 -15.30
N LEU A 229 -20.00 17.47 -15.03
CA LEU A 229 -19.43 18.49 -14.15
C LEU A 229 -18.69 19.53 -14.98
N SER A 230 -18.89 20.81 -14.65
CA SER A 230 -18.20 21.90 -15.35
C SER A 230 -16.77 22.08 -14.84
N LYS A 231 -15.89 22.68 -15.66
CA LYS A 231 -14.54 23.08 -15.22
C LYS A 231 -14.56 24.03 -14.02
N GLU A 232 -15.57 24.89 -13.93
CA GLU A 232 -15.74 25.80 -12.80
C GLU A 232 -16.09 25.06 -11.51
N THR A 233 -16.94 24.02 -11.62
CA THR A 233 -17.22 23.11 -10.50
C THR A 233 -15.95 22.41 -10.04
N LEU A 234 -15.11 21.94 -10.96
CA LEU A 234 -13.84 21.33 -10.59
C LEU A 234 -12.89 22.32 -9.92
N ARG A 235 -12.78 23.54 -10.41
CA ARG A 235 -11.93 24.56 -9.79
C ARG A 235 -12.34 24.86 -8.35
N THR A 236 -13.64 25.07 -8.12
CA THR A 236 -14.16 25.53 -6.83
C THR A 236 -14.46 24.40 -5.83
N ARG A 237 -14.84 23.21 -6.32
CA ARG A 237 -15.28 22.06 -5.50
C ARG A 237 -14.50 20.78 -5.76
N GLY A 238 -13.63 20.74 -6.75
CA GLY A 238 -12.87 19.55 -7.13
C GLY A 238 -12.12 18.89 -5.96
N PRO A 239 -11.43 19.64 -5.09
CA PRO A 239 -10.76 19.04 -3.93
C PRO A 239 -11.72 18.34 -2.96
N GLN A 240 -12.91 18.92 -2.73
CA GLN A 240 -13.96 18.32 -1.90
C GLN A 240 -14.53 17.06 -2.56
N LEU A 241 -14.79 17.09 -3.87
CA LEU A 241 -15.30 15.96 -4.64
C LEU A 241 -14.29 14.81 -4.71
N ALA A 242 -13.00 15.11 -4.91
CA ALA A 242 -11.91 14.12 -4.89
C ALA A 242 -11.76 13.47 -3.51
N LEU A 243 -11.94 14.24 -2.42
CA LEU A 243 -11.95 13.68 -1.06
C LEU A 243 -13.15 12.76 -0.84
N ALA A 244 -14.34 13.18 -1.28
CA ALA A 244 -15.54 12.36 -1.19
C ALA A 244 -15.39 11.04 -1.99
N TRP A 245 -14.80 11.11 -3.20
CA TRP A 245 -14.47 9.94 -4.03
C TRP A 245 -13.56 8.96 -3.27
N LEU A 246 -12.44 9.45 -2.72
CA LEU A 246 -11.48 8.62 -1.95
C LEU A 246 -12.14 7.97 -0.73
N VAL A 247 -12.90 8.74 0.05
CA VAL A 247 -13.56 8.27 1.26
C VAL A 247 -14.61 7.20 0.93
N MET A 248 -15.39 7.40 -0.14
CA MET A 248 -16.42 6.45 -0.54
C MET A 248 -15.84 5.13 -1.04
N HIS A 249 -14.78 5.15 -1.85
CA HIS A 249 -14.09 3.91 -2.25
C HIS A 249 -13.47 3.18 -1.05
N SER A 250 -12.84 3.91 -0.13
CA SER A 250 -12.25 3.32 1.08
C SER A 250 -13.32 2.69 1.98
N LYS A 251 -14.46 3.36 2.16
CA LYS A 251 -15.58 2.87 2.98
C LYS A 251 -16.23 1.64 2.35
N HIS A 252 -16.48 1.68 1.04
CA HIS A 252 -17.06 0.55 0.32
C HIS A 252 -16.18 -0.69 0.45
N ALA A 253 -14.88 -0.53 0.22
CA ALA A 253 -13.91 -1.61 0.37
C ALA A 253 -13.78 -2.12 1.81
N GLN A 254 -14.00 -1.26 2.82
CA GLN A 254 -14.01 -1.70 4.22
C GLN A 254 -15.25 -2.55 4.53
N THR A 255 -16.42 -2.17 3.98
CA THR A 255 -17.65 -2.96 4.10
C THR A 255 -17.49 -4.32 3.42
N GLU A 256 -17.02 -4.34 2.17
CA GLU A 256 -16.77 -5.57 1.41
C GLU A 256 -15.76 -6.49 2.10
N GLN A 257 -14.64 -5.93 2.59
CA GLN A 257 -13.69 -6.71 3.39
C GLN A 257 -14.35 -7.28 4.65
N GLY A 258 -15.18 -6.51 5.36
CA GLY A 258 -15.86 -6.99 6.56
C GLY A 258 -16.82 -8.16 6.30
N GLU A 259 -17.45 -8.20 5.13
CA GLU A 259 -18.31 -9.31 4.69
C GLU A 259 -17.48 -10.56 4.40
N ILE A 260 -16.40 -10.42 3.61
CA ILE A 260 -15.44 -11.50 3.34
C ILE A 260 -14.85 -12.06 4.65
N ASP A 261 -14.52 -11.18 5.59
CA ASP A 261 -13.94 -11.55 6.86
C ASP A 261 -14.90 -12.36 7.73
N ALA A 262 -16.18 -11.96 7.76
CA ALA A 262 -17.22 -12.65 8.50
C ALA A 262 -17.50 -14.05 7.93
N GLU A 263 -17.53 -14.18 6.60
CA GLU A 263 -17.70 -15.47 5.92
C GLU A 263 -16.56 -16.43 6.24
N ASN A 264 -15.32 -15.95 6.22
CA ASN A 264 -14.16 -16.76 6.57
C ASN A 264 -14.18 -17.20 8.03
N VAL A 265 -14.45 -16.31 8.99
CA VAL A 265 -14.51 -16.67 10.42
C VAL A 265 -15.56 -17.75 10.69
N ALA A 266 -16.71 -17.70 9.99
CA ALA A 266 -17.72 -18.73 10.11
C ALA A 266 -17.20 -20.12 9.69
N MET A 267 -16.38 -20.20 8.63
CA MET A 267 -15.73 -21.46 8.24
C MET A 267 -14.73 -21.97 9.29
N TRP A 268 -13.89 -21.09 9.86
CA TRP A 268 -12.88 -21.50 10.84
C TRP A 268 -13.47 -21.97 12.18
N LEU A 269 -14.59 -21.37 12.62
CA LEU A 269 -15.26 -21.77 13.87
C LEU A 269 -15.88 -23.18 13.80
N GLU A 270 -16.08 -23.73 12.61
CA GLU A 270 -16.53 -25.12 12.42
C GLU A 270 -15.37 -26.12 12.54
N GLU A 271 -14.12 -25.67 12.38
CA GLU A 271 -12.93 -26.55 12.31
C GLU A 271 -12.13 -26.64 13.62
N ASP A 272 -12.11 -25.62 14.48
CA ASP A 272 -11.15 -25.60 15.61
C ASP A 272 -11.76 -25.37 16.99
N GLY A 273 -11.76 -26.47 17.77
CA GLY A 273 -11.82 -26.49 19.24
C GLY A 273 -10.45 -26.77 19.88
N MET A 274 -9.34 -26.61 19.16
CA MET A 274 -8.00 -26.84 19.72
C MET A 274 -7.45 -25.59 20.41
N GLU A 275 -7.29 -25.68 21.72
CA GLU A 275 -6.59 -24.67 22.52
C GLU A 275 -5.17 -24.41 21.97
N ILE A 276 -4.82 -23.13 21.98
CA ILE A 276 -3.57 -22.56 21.49
C ILE A 276 -2.55 -22.65 22.63
N ASP A 277 -2.05 -23.83 22.97
CA ASP A 277 -0.81 -23.93 23.76
C ASP A 277 -0.09 -25.25 23.47
N ASP A 278 1.21 -25.13 23.17
CA ASP A 278 2.20 -26.18 22.88
C ASP A 278 2.07 -26.95 21.55
N PHE A 279 2.54 -26.33 20.45
CA PHE A 279 2.90 -27.09 19.25
C PHE A 279 4.18 -27.90 19.54
N PRO A 280 4.16 -29.25 19.45
CA PRO A 280 5.32 -30.06 19.78
C PRO A 280 6.46 -29.81 18.79
N LEU A 281 7.58 -29.25 19.27
CA LEU A 281 8.75 -28.88 18.43
C LEU A 281 9.34 -30.05 17.65
N GLU A 282 9.15 -31.26 18.16
CA GLU A 282 9.53 -32.53 17.53
C GLU A 282 8.82 -32.78 16.19
N LYS A 283 7.63 -32.18 16.00
CA LYS A 283 6.81 -32.30 14.79
C LYS A 283 7.06 -31.18 13.77
N VAL A 284 7.83 -30.16 14.14
CA VAL A 284 8.14 -29.03 13.25
C VAL A 284 9.10 -29.53 12.17
N TYR A 285 8.79 -29.24 10.91
CA TYR A 285 9.69 -29.53 9.81
C TYR A 285 10.78 -28.45 9.73
N TRP A 286 11.79 -28.56 10.58
CA TRP A 286 12.86 -27.56 10.73
C TRP A 286 13.73 -27.32 9.49
N ASN A 287 13.64 -28.19 8.49
CA ASN A 287 14.31 -28.02 7.20
C ASN A 287 13.38 -27.42 6.13
N SER A 288 12.26 -26.82 6.55
CA SER A 288 11.43 -26.05 5.62
C SER A 288 12.22 -24.82 5.16
N GLN A 289 12.06 -24.48 3.88
CA GLN A 289 12.74 -23.33 3.29
C GLN A 289 12.38 -22.03 4.03
N VAL A 290 11.12 -21.90 4.47
CA VAL A 290 10.65 -20.72 5.22
C VAL A 290 11.38 -20.58 6.57
N LEU A 291 11.60 -21.68 7.31
CA LEU A 291 12.32 -21.64 8.58
C LEU A 291 13.82 -21.45 8.39
N ASP A 292 14.39 -21.96 7.29
CA ASP A 292 15.78 -21.69 6.93
C ASP A 292 15.98 -20.20 6.66
N PHE A 293 15.14 -19.58 5.81
CA PHE A 293 15.19 -18.14 5.53
C PHE A 293 14.87 -17.29 6.77
N LEU A 294 13.94 -17.73 7.61
CA LEU A 294 13.64 -17.07 8.88
C LEU A 294 14.90 -17.04 9.75
N ASN A 295 15.60 -18.17 9.88
CA ASN A 295 16.75 -18.37 10.78
C ASN A 295 18.11 -17.96 10.20
N MET A 296 18.17 -17.50 8.94
CA MET A 296 19.37 -16.84 8.40
C MET A 296 19.79 -15.70 9.33
N GLU A 297 21.06 -15.71 9.73
CA GLU A 297 21.64 -14.69 10.59
C GLU A 297 21.40 -13.30 10.01
N ILE A 298 21.07 -12.35 10.87
CA ILE A 298 20.87 -10.96 10.48
C ILE A 298 22.20 -10.26 10.69
N ASP A 299 22.79 -9.71 9.63
CA ASP A 299 24.02 -8.91 9.74
C ASP A 299 23.84 -7.80 10.81
N PRO A 300 24.65 -7.80 11.88
CA PRO A 300 24.54 -6.80 12.96
C PRO A 300 24.87 -5.37 12.50
N SER A 301 25.43 -5.19 11.30
CA SER A 301 25.66 -3.88 10.68
C SER A 301 24.38 -3.25 10.10
N LEU A 302 23.33 -4.05 9.91
CA LEU A 302 22.05 -3.58 9.35
C LEU A 302 21.35 -2.58 10.27
N PRO A 303 20.63 -1.60 9.70
CA PRO A 303 19.90 -0.65 10.51
C PRO A 303 18.77 -1.33 11.28
N ASP A 304 18.64 -0.99 12.56
CA ASP A 304 17.49 -1.40 13.39
C ASP A 304 16.18 -0.95 12.71
N PRO A 305 15.28 -1.88 12.32
CA PRO A 305 14.07 -1.55 11.59
C PRO A 305 13.19 -0.52 12.30
N LYS A 306 13.18 -0.50 13.65
CA LYS A 306 12.40 0.48 14.44
C LYS A 306 12.99 1.89 14.40
N LYS A 307 14.29 2.01 14.10
CA LYS A 307 15.00 3.29 14.09
C LYS A 307 15.12 3.89 12.69
N VAL A 308 14.81 3.13 11.64
CA VAL A 308 14.77 3.64 10.28
C VAL A 308 13.66 4.66 10.15
N LYS A 309 14.05 5.91 9.90
CA LYS A 309 13.12 7.01 9.63
C LYS A 309 12.72 6.97 8.15
N PRO A 310 11.49 7.39 7.80
CA PRO A 310 11.12 7.58 6.40
C PRO A 310 12.17 8.43 5.67
N ALA A 311 12.46 8.08 4.41
CA ALA A 311 13.40 8.82 3.59
C ALA A 311 13.02 10.30 3.58
N LYS A 312 14.00 11.16 3.87
CA LYS A 312 13.80 12.61 3.79
C LYS A 312 13.60 13.00 2.33
N GLN A 313 12.72 13.96 2.11
CA GLN A 313 12.57 14.59 0.82
C GLN A 313 13.90 15.22 0.38
N THR A 314 14.44 14.73 -0.73
CA THR A 314 15.64 15.26 -1.40
C THR A 314 15.23 16.10 -2.62
N GLU A 315 16.13 16.95 -3.12
CA GLU A 315 15.90 17.68 -4.37
C GLU A 315 15.60 16.74 -5.54
N GLU A 316 16.31 15.60 -5.62
CA GLU A 316 16.05 14.59 -6.63
C GLU A 316 14.63 13.99 -6.50
N SER A 317 14.18 13.68 -5.28
CA SER A 317 12.82 13.16 -5.06
C SER A 317 11.75 14.18 -5.47
N ILE A 318 11.97 15.49 -5.22
CA ILE A 318 11.06 16.56 -5.66
C ILE A 318 11.06 16.66 -7.19
N ARG A 319 12.22 16.53 -7.82
CA ARG A 319 12.37 16.57 -9.28
C ARG A 319 11.68 15.38 -9.95
N LYS A 320 11.76 14.18 -9.36
CA LYS A 320 11.14 12.96 -9.87
C LYS A 320 9.64 12.86 -9.54
N ALA A 321 9.16 13.48 -8.46
CA ALA A 321 7.74 13.46 -8.11
C ALA A 321 6.85 13.87 -9.29
N TRP A 322 5.76 13.15 -9.55
CA TRP A 322 4.84 13.41 -10.67
C TRP A 322 4.22 14.82 -10.66
N LEU A 323 4.18 15.44 -9.48
CA LEU A 323 3.78 16.83 -9.24
C LEU A 323 4.70 17.42 -8.16
N ASN A 324 5.05 18.71 -8.29
CA ASN A 324 5.79 19.40 -7.24
C ASN A 324 4.93 19.42 -5.94
N PRO A 325 5.45 18.95 -4.79
CA PRO A 325 4.71 18.93 -3.53
C PRO A 325 4.13 20.29 -3.12
N GLN A 326 4.79 21.40 -3.49
CA GLN A 326 4.30 22.74 -3.18
C GLN A 326 3.12 23.15 -4.07
N ASP A 327 3.10 22.68 -5.32
CA ASP A 327 2.01 22.96 -6.27
C ASP A 327 0.69 22.32 -5.84
N VAL A 328 0.75 21.21 -5.09
CA VAL A 328 -0.43 20.62 -4.43
C VAL A 328 -1.18 21.69 -3.64
N PHE A 329 -0.48 22.49 -2.85
CA PHE A 329 -1.09 23.52 -2.01
C PHE A 329 -1.34 24.85 -2.73
N ASN A 330 -0.53 25.16 -3.74
CA ASN A 330 -0.60 26.44 -4.44
C ASN A 330 -1.59 26.43 -5.61
N LYS A 331 -1.93 25.24 -6.13
CA LYS A 331 -2.74 25.09 -7.34
C LYS A 331 -4.01 24.25 -7.13
N ILE A 332 -3.95 23.22 -6.29
CA ILE A 332 -5.08 22.31 -6.06
C ILE A 332 -5.84 22.72 -4.80
N PHE A 333 -5.16 22.79 -3.66
CA PHE A 333 -5.74 23.14 -2.36
C PHE A 333 -5.52 24.62 -2.00
N THR A 334 -5.90 25.53 -2.90
CA THR A 334 -5.82 26.98 -2.63
C THR A 334 -6.79 27.37 -1.52
N LYS A 335 -6.57 28.54 -0.91
CA LYS A 335 -7.47 29.03 0.16
C LYS A 335 -8.90 29.19 -0.32
N GLU A 336 -9.09 29.65 -1.56
CA GLU A 336 -10.41 29.81 -2.18
C GLU A 336 -11.13 28.46 -2.28
N ASN A 337 -10.41 27.40 -2.68
CA ASN A 337 -10.97 26.07 -2.86
C ASN A 337 -11.30 25.39 -1.52
N VAL A 338 -10.50 25.66 -0.48
CA VAL A 338 -10.66 25.03 0.85
C VAL A 338 -11.69 25.75 1.72
N ASN A 339 -11.78 27.08 1.65
CA ASN A 339 -12.76 27.83 2.43
C ASN A 339 -14.18 27.76 1.82
N GLY A 340 -14.31 27.19 0.64
CA GLY A 340 -15.51 27.29 -0.19
C GLY A 340 -15.73 28.73 -0.63
N ALA A 341 -16.34 28.92 -1.79
CA ALA A 341 -16.73 30.23 -2.33
C ALA A 341 -17.77 31.01 -1.46
N GLY A 342 -17.88 30.72 -0.15
CA GLY A 342 -18.80 31.32 0.80
C GLY A 342 -18.32 32.62 1.47
N VAL A 343 -17.06 33.01 1.31
CA VAL A 343 -16.60 34.33 1.83
C VAL A 343 -16.88 35.46 0.82
N ASN A 344 -16.81 35.19 -0.48
CA ASN A 344 -17.15 36.21 -1.48
C ASN A 344 -18.64 36.28 -1.80
N MET A 345 -19.43 35.21 -1.65
CA MET A 345 -20.87 35.34 -1.94
C MET A 345 -21.57 36.26 -0.93
N ILE A 346 -21.15 36.29 0.35
CA ILE A 346 -21.67 37.24 1.35
C ILE A 346 -21.09 38.65 1.13
N ALA A 347 -19.82 38.78 0.76
CA ALA A 347 -19.24 40.08 0.43
C ALA A 347 -19.83 40.70 -0.85
N ASP A 348 -20.14 39.89 -1.87
CA ASP A 348 -20.79 40.29 -3.12
C ASP A 348 -22.30 40.51 -2.94
N LEU A 349 -22.98 39.76 -2.06
CA LEU A 349 -24.35 40.06 -1.62
C LEU A 349 -24.43 41.36 -0.82
N LEU A 350 -23.43 41.66 0.02
CA LEU A 350 -23.38 42.89 0.79
C LEU A 350 -22.93 44.09 -0.05
N ALA A 351 -22.06 43.90 -1.05
CA ALA A 351 -21.67 44.95 -2.01
C ALA A 351 -22.77 45.23 -3.05
N GLY A 352 -23.67 44.29 -3.31
CA GLY A 352 -24.86 44.47 -4.15
C GLY A 352 -26.08 45.05 -3.42
N MET A 353 -25.98 45.30 -2.11
CA MET A 353 -27.04 45.88 -1.27
C MET A 353 -26.79 47.34 -0.87
N GLU A 354 -25.88 48.04 -1.55
CA GLU A 354 -25.91 49.51 -1.55
C GLU A 354 -27.03 50.01 -2.49
N ILE A 355 -28.25 50.10 -1.94
CA ILE A 355 -29.28 51.06 -2.35
C ILE A 355 -29.66 51.88 -1.12
#